data_AF-A0A1D2I7C7-F1
#
_entry.id   AF-A0A1D2I7C7-F1
#
_cell.length_a   1.000
_cell.length_b   1.000
_cell.length_c   1.000
_cell.angle_alpha   90.00
_cell.angle_beta   90.00
_cell.angle_gamma   90.00
#
_symmetry.space_group_name_H-M   'P 1'
#
loop_
_entity.id
_entity.type
_entity.pdbx_description
1 polymer ?
#
loop_
_entity_poly.entity_id
_entity_poly.type
_entity_poly.pdbx_seq_one_letter_code
_entity_poly.pdbx_strand_id
1 'polypeptide(L)' 'MPTSQPEESRPPEERTTPDGLLHARTGTDVSPEDLVLASGKDLTPQNLEWARRKLEEEGPAALDKILP' A
#
# COMPACT_ATOMS: atom_id res chain seq x y z
N MET A 1 10.42 -37.62 -29.39
CA MET A 1 10.88 -36.73 -28.31
C MET A 1 9.71 -36.47 -27.38
N PRO A 2 9.73 -36.91 -26.11
CA PRO A 2 8.69 -36.56 -25.15
C PRO A 2 8.96 -35.13 -24.67
N THR A 3 7.98 -34.24 -24.80
CA THR A 3 8.06 -32.90 -24.19
C THR A 3 7.77 -33.05 -22.70
N SER A 4 8.79 -32.89 -21.87
CA SER A 4 8.63 -32.70 -20.43
C SER A 4 7.80 -31.45 -20.20
N GLN A 5 6.58 -31.60 -19.69
CA GLN A 5 5.83 -30.47 -19.17
C GLN A 5 6.50 -30.01 -17.86
N PRO A 6 6.69 -28.70 -17.64
CA PRO A 6 7.20 -28.23 -16.37
C PRO A 6 6.11 -28.42 -15.31
N GLU A 7 6.39 -29.26 -14.31
CA GLU A 7 5.54 -29.47 -13.12
C GLU A 7 5.49 -28.22 -12.20
N GLU A 8 6.15 -27.11 -12.56
CA GLU A 8 6.25 -25.90 -11.73
C GLU A 8 4.96 -25.06 -11.61
N SER A 9 3.91 -25.33 -12.39
CA SER A 9 2.67 -24.51 -12.36
C SER A 9 1.56 -25.13 -11.51
N ARG A 10 1.93 -25.78 -10.40
CA ARG A 10 0.95 -26.12 -9.36
C ARG A 10 0.85 -24.93 -8.41
N PRO A 11 -0.31 -24.25 -8.30
CA PRO A 11 -0.46 -23.27 -7.23
C PRO A 11 -0.18 -24.00 -5.91
N PRO A 12 0.63 -23.43 -5.00
CA PRO A 12 0.84 -24.03 -3.69
C PRO A 12 -0.53 -24.25 -3.04
N GLU A 13 -0.69 -25.39 -2.35
CA GLU A 13 -1.91 -25.72 -1.57
C GLU A 13 -2.48 -24.46 -0.92
N GLU A 14 -3.80 -24.22 -1.00
CA GLU A 14 -4.52 -23.07 -0.44
C GLU A 14 -3.99 -22.67 0.94
N ARG A 15 -3.01 -21.79 0.97
CA ARG A 15 -2.42 -21.23 2.18
C ARG A 15 -2.53 -19.74 2.01
N THR A 16 -3.24 -19.10 2.95
CA THR A 16 -3.31 -17.65 3.05
C THR A 16 -1.91 -17.08 2.97
N THR A 17 -1.71 -16.08 2.11
CA THR A 17 -0.45 -15.35 2.00
C THR A 17 -0.07 -14.82 3.39
N PRO A 18 1.09 -15.18 3.94
CA PRO A 18 1.54 -14.67 5.24
C PRO A 18 1.53 -13.15 5.28
N ASP A 19 1.10 -12.56 6.41
CA ASP A 19 0.98 -11.09 6.54
C ASP A 19 2.31 -10.36 6.29
N GLY A 20 3.45 -10.98 6.65
CA GLY A 20 4.78 -10.43 6.37
C GLY A 20 5.17 -10.40 4.89
N LEU A 21 4.45 -11.13 4.03
CA LEU A 21 4.57 -11.08 2.56
C LEU A 21 3.50 -10.18 1.92
N LEU A 22 2.51 -9.72 2.70
CA LEU A 22 1.54 -8.76 2.23
C LEU A 22 2.20 -7.38 2.20
N HIS A 23 2.53 -6.93 0.99
CA HIS A 23 2.87 -5.54 0.75
C HIS A 23 1.58 -4.73 0.84
N ALA A 24 1.26 -4.19 2.02
CA ALA A 24 0.20 -3.20 2.20
C ALA A 24 0.43 -1.95 1.32
N ARG A 25 1.66 -1.80 0.80
CA ARG A 25 2.10 -0.67 -0.01
C ARG A 25 3.18 -1.05 -1.02
N THR A 26 3.18 -0.38 -2.17
CA THR A 26 4.39 -0.27 -3.01
C THR A 26 5.45 0.44 -2.17
N GLY A 27 6.68 -0.07 -2.07
CA GLY A 27 7.72 0.40 -1.12
C GLY A 27 8.25 1.84 -1.30
N THR A 28 7.44 2.77 -1.80
CA THR A 28 7.70 4.21 -1.92
C THR A 28 7.25 4.95 -0.66
N ASP A 29 7.81 6.13 -0.37
CA ASP A 29 7.41 6.99 0.77
C ASP A 29 5.98 7.55 0.66
N VAL A 30 5.37 7.96 1.78
CA VAL A 30 4.02 8.58 1.81
C VAL A 30 4.13 10.02 1.38
N SER A 31 3.45 10.37 0.29
CA SER A 31 3.32 11.74 -0.16
C SER A 31 2.11 12.43 0.51
N PRO A 32 2.13 13.76 0.67
CA PRO A 32 0.96 14.49 1.15
C PRO A 32 -0.29 14.24 0.29
N GLU A 33 -0.11 14.07 -1.02
CA GLU A 33 -1.18 13.77 -1.97
C GLU A 33 -1.87 12.44 -1.64
N ASP A 34 -1.09 11.41 -1.25
CA ASP A 34 -1.63 10.11 -0.86
C ASP A 34 -2.59 10.22 0.33
N LEU A 35 -2.24 11.02 1.34
CA LEU A 35 -3.10 11.23 2.51
C LEU A 35 -4.40 11.96 2.16
N VAL A 36 -4.31 12.97 1.29
CA VAL A 36 -5.50 13.71 0.85
C VAL A 36 -6.47 12.77 0.15
N LEU A 37 -5.97 11.99 -0.82
CA LEU A 37 -6.75 11.04 -1.60
C LEU A 37 -7.31 9.91 -0.74
N ALA A 38 -6.50 9.30 0.14
CA ALA A 38 -6.94 8.26 1.06
C ALA A 38 -8.04 8.77 2.01
N SER A 39 -8.03 10.05 2.35
CA SER A 39 -9.06 10.67 3.19
C SER A 39 -10.32 11.12 2.42
N GLY A 40 -10.39 10.86 1.12
CA GLY A 40 -11.53 11.21 0.26
C GLY A 40 -11.70 12.72 0.03
N LYS A 41 -10.64 13.50 0.17
CA LYS A 41 -10.64 14.96 -0.01
C LYS A 41 -10.09 15.35 -1.38
N ASP A 42 -10.48 16.53 -1.86
CA ASP A 42 -9.91 17.12 -3.08
C ASP A 42 -8.49 17.67 -2.86
N LEU A 43 -7.66 17.64 -3.91
CA LEU A 43 -6.29 18.16 -3.93
C LEU A 43 -6.24 19.70 -3.99
N THR A 44 -6.73 20.34 -2.93
CA THR A 44 -6.61 21.80 -2.74
C THR A 44 -5.33 22.14 -1.98
N PRO A 45 -4.79 23.36 -2.14
CA PRO A 45 -3.60 23.80 -1.39
C PRO A 45 -3.76 23.65 0.13
N GLN A 46 -4.94 23.96 0.66
CA GLN A 46 -5.26 23.82 2.08
C GLN A 46 -5.18 22.36 2.55
N ASN A 47 -5.72 21.42 1.77
CA ASN A 47 -5.69 20.00 2.10
C ASN A 47 -4.25 19.43 2.02
N LEU A 48 -3.45 19.93 1.08
CA LEU A 48 -2.04 19.55 0.98
C LEU A 48 -1.22 20.05 2.18
N GLU A 49 -1.46 21.27 2.68
CA GLU A 49 -0.81 21.76 3.90
C GLU A 49 -1.20 20.94 5.12
N TRP A 50 -2.48 20.60 5.26
CA TRP A 50 -2.95 19.68 6.30
C TRP A 50 -2.23 18.32 6.24
N ALA A 51 -2.10 17.75 5.05
CA ALA A 51 -1.43 16.45 4.86
C ALA A 51 0.07 16.52 5.17
N ARG A 52 0.75 17.61 4.78
CA ARG A 52 2.17 17.84 5.13
C ARG A 52 2.36 17.86 6.65
N ARG A 53 1.53 18.64 7.35
CA ARG A 53 1.59 18.71 8.82
C ARG A 53 1.34 17.36 9.47
N LYS A 54 0.37 16.60 8.95
CA LYS A 54 0.04 15.26 9.45
C LYS A 54 1.18 14.25 9.24
N LEU A 55 1.89 14.32 8.10
CA LEU A 55 3.09 13.52 7.87
C LEU A 55 4.26 13.91 8.79
N GLU A 56 4.42 15.20 9.08
CA GLU A 56 5.45 15.65 10.02
C GLU A 56 5.16 15.19 11.45
N GLU A 57 3.89 15.19 11.86
CA GLU A 57 3.45 14.79 13.21
C GLU A 57 3.44 13.25 13.39
N GLU A 58 2.99 12.50 12.39
CA GLU A 58 2.66 11.07 12.54
C GLU A 58 3.51 10.15 11.64
N GLY A 59 4.29 10.73 10.72
CA GLY A 59 5.09 9.98 9.76
C GLY A 59 4.23 9.15 8.80
N PRO A 60 4.81 8.10 8.20
CA PRO A 60 4.12 7.20 7.27
C PRO A 60 2.86 6.53 7.86
N ALA A 61 2.84 6.32 9.18
CA ALA A 61 1.71 5.72 9.90
C ALA A 61 0.44 6.58 9.86
N ALA A 62 0.51 7.85 9.42
CA ALA A 62 -0.65 8.70 9.19
C ALA A 62 -1.65 8.06 8.22
N LEU A 63 -1.15 7.33 7.20
CA LEU A 63 -1.97 6.70 6.17
C LEU A 63 -2.75 5.51 6.75
N ASP A 64 -2.07 4.68 7.55
CA ASP A 64 -2.64 3.49 8.18
C ASP A 64 -3.79 3.83 9.14
N LYS A 65 -3.79 5.04 9.72
CA LYS A 65 -4.88 5.52 10.59
C LYS A 65 -6.09 6.06 9.84
N ILE A 66 -5.91 6.46 8.58
CA ILE A 66 -6.99 6.99 7.73
C ILE A 66 -7.75 5.84 7.06
N LEU A 67 -7.04 4.76 6.75
CA LEU A 67 -7.60 3.57 6.15
C LEU A 67 -8.27 2.71 7.25
N PRO A 68 -9.53 2.24 7.03
CA PRO A 68 -10.25 1.41 7.99
C PRO A 68 -9.67 -0.01 8.12
#